data_AF-A0A1Q4AY48-F1
#
_entry.id   AF-A0A1Q4AY48-F1
#
_cell.length_a   1.000
_cell.length_b   1.000
_cell.length_c   1.000
_cell.angle_alpha   90.00
_cell.angle_beta   90.00
_cell.angle_gamma   90.00
#
_symmetry.space_group_name_H-M   'P 1'
#
loop_
_entity.id
_entity.type
_entity.pdbx_description
1 polymer ?
#
loop_
_entity_poly.entity_id
_entity_poly.type
_entity_poly.pdbx_seq_one_letter_code
_entity_poly.pdbx_strand_id
1 'polypeptide(L)'
;MVQDDARESRRGRYGWLSLVVAALFGLFYAYDVWEAIGNLFLLPGQLSQLGLDKYIPWAVLWVDLAVPVVVFAVAILVGRRRGVLARALILLCGLAVVAGLTMTLLGLATLSNPFLR
;
A
#
# COMPACT_ATOMS: atom_id res chain seq x y z
N MET A 1 -38.59 -18.70 12.99
CA MET A 1 -37.46 -19.42 13.61
C MET A 1 -36.51 -20.01 12.57
N VAL A 2 -36.81 -21.09 11.82
CA VAL A 2 -35.83 -21.69 10.84
C VAL A 2 -35.37 -20.73 9.72
N GLN A 3 -36.20 -19.77 9.28
CA GLN A 3 -35.82 -18.76 8.27
C GLN A 3 -34.91 -17.64 8.83
N ASP A 4 -34.94 -17.39 10.14
CA ASP A 4 -34.15 -16.34 10.78
C ASP A 4 -32.68 -16.81 10.94
N ASP A 5 -32.47 -18.07 11.33
CA ASP A 5 -31.14 -18.70 11.46
C ASP A 5 -30.37 -18.74 10.12
N ALA A 6 -31.07 -18.97 9.00
CA ALA A 6 -30.48 -18.99 7.67
C ALA A 6 -30.06 -17.59 7.16
N ARG A 7 -30.72 -16.53 7.65
CA ARG A 7 -30.39 -15.13 7.31
C ARG A 7 -29.27 -14.60 8.19
N GLU A 8 -29.24 -14.96 9.47
CA GLU A 8 -28.14 -14.63 10.38
C GLU A 8 -26.82 -15.31 9.98
N SER A 9 -26.86 -16.60 9.65
CA SER A 9 -25.68 -17.33 9.17
C SER A 9 -25.11 -16.76 7.86
N ARG A 10 -25.95 -16.29 6.94
CA ARG A 10 -25.48 -15.56 5.74
C ARG A 10 -24.84 -14.22 6.09
N ARG A 11 -25.44 -13.41 6.97
CA ARG A 11 -24.87 -12.11 7.38
C ARG A 11 -23.53 -12.26 8.12
N GLY A 12 -23.42 -13.22 9.03
CA GLY A 12 -22.18 -13.53 9.76
C GLY A 12 -21.06 -14.02 8.83
N ARG A 13 -21.37 -14.92 7.88
CA ARG A 13 -20.38 -15.46 6.93
C ARG A 13 -19.85 -14.41 5.95
N TYR A 14 -20.71 -13.51 5.46
CA TYR A 14 -20.26 -12.37 4.65
C TYR A 14 -19.39 -11.38 5.44
N GLY A 15 -19.68 -11.18 6.74
CA GLY A 15 -18.87 -10.35 7.63
C GLY A 15 -17.45 -10.90 7.83
N TRP A 16 -17.32 -12.20 8.14
CA TRP A 16 -16.03 -12.85 8.35
C TRP A 16 -15.17 -12.87 7.07
N LEU A 17 -15.76 -13.22 5.92
CA LEU A 17 -15.06 -13.20 4.64
C LEU A 17 -14.55 -11.80 4.29
N SER A 18 -15.34 -10.76 4.55
CA SER A 18 -14.90 -9.36 4.38
C SER A 18 -13.67 -9.03 5.21
N LEU A 19 -13.59 -9.58 6.42
CA LEU A 19 -12.54 -9.28 7.37
C LEU A 19 -11.24 -9.99 6.98
N VAL A 20 -11.33 -11.25 6.53
CA VAL A 20 -10.20 -12.01 5.98
C VAL A 20 -9.65 -11.33 4.73
N VAL A 21 -10.50 -10.91 3.80
CA VAL A 21 -10.05 -10.20 2.59
C VAL A 21 -9.38 -8.86 2.94
N ALA A 22 -9.97 -8.09 3.86
CA ALA A 22 -9.39 -6.84 4.30
C ALA A 22 -8.03 -7.05 5.00
N ALA A 23 -7.90 -8.10 5.81
CA ALA A 23 -6.65 -8.46 6.46
C ALA A 23 -5.59 -8.91 5.45
N LEU A 24 -5.96 -9.74 4.48
CA LEU A 24 -5.05 -10.26 3.46
C LEU A 24 -4.51 -9.13 2.55
N PHE A 25 -5.38 -8.24 2.08
CA PHE A 25 -4.94 -7.05 1.34
C PHE A 25 -4.19 -6.06 2.23
N GLY A 26 -4.63 -5.85 3.47
CA GLY A 26 -3.92 -5.00 4.43
C GLY A 26 -2.50 -5.49 4.70
N LEU A 27 -2.25 -6.80 4.64
CA LEU A 27 -0.92 -7.37 4.78
C LEU A 27 0.01 -6.96 3.63
N PHE A 28 -0.49 -6.86 2.39
CA PHE A 28 0.29 -6.34 1.27
C PHE A 28 0.67 -4.87 1.47
N TYR A 29 -0.27 -4.02 1.92
CA TYR A 29 0.05 -2.63 2.25
C TYR A 29 1.04 -2.52 3.41
N ALA A 30 0.94 -3.38 4.41
CA ALA A 30 1.89 -3.41 5.51
C ALA A 30 3.29 -3.81 5.02
N TYR A 31 3.38 -4.72 4.05
CA TYR A 31 4.63 -5.06 3.40
C TYR A 31 5.21 -3.88 2.61
N ASP A 32 4.40 -3.15 1.83
CA ASP A 32 4.86 -1.94 1.11
C ASP A 32 5.40 -0.87 2.08
N VAL A 33 4.71 -0.65 3.20
CA VAL A 33 5.18 0.27 4.25
C VAL A 33 6.51 -0.21 4.84
N TRP A 34 6.65 -1.51 5.10
CA TRP A 34 7.89 -2.08 5.62
C TRP A 34 9.06 -1.91 4.64
N GLU A 35 8.81 -2.13 3.35
CA GLU A 35 9.78 -1.90 2.29
C GLU A 35 10.20 -0.42 2.21
N ALA A 36 9.22 0.50 2.22
CA ALA A 36 9.48 1.94 2.18
C ALA A 36 10.25 2.43 3.42
N ILE A 37 9.97 1.89 4.60
CA ILE A 37 10.78 2.15 5.81
C ILE A 37 12.22 1.69 5.60
N GLY A 38 12.42 0.48 5.06
CA GLY A 38 13.75 -0.03 4.72
C GLY A 38 14.50 0.91 3.78
N ASN A 39 13.84 1.35 2.71
CA ASN A 39 14.40 2.29 1.74
C ASN A 39 14.75 3.65 2.37
N LEU A 40 13.89 4.16 3.27
CA LEU A 40 14.09 5.43 3.96
C LEU A 40 15.38 5.45 4.80
N PHE A 41 15.84 4.30 5.31
CA PHE A 41 17.09 4.22 6.07
C PHE A 41 18.28 3.73 5.23
N LEU A 42 18.07 2.74 4.36
CA LEU A 42 19.13 2.08 3.63
C LEU A 42 19.75 2.97 2.55
N LEU A 43 18.93 3.67 1.75
CA LEU A 43 19.40 4.56 0.68
C LEU A 43 20.24 5.72 1.21
N PRO A 44 19.79 6.50 2.22
CA PRO A 44 20.62 7.53 2.83
C PRO A 44 21.94 6.99 3.36
N GLY A 45 21.91 5.85 4.06
CA GLY A 45 23.11 5.21 4.60
C GLY A 45 24.13 4.82 3.51
N GLN A 46 23.66 4.39 2.34
CA GLN A 46 24.52 4.06 1.20
C GLN A 46 25.10 5.32 0.53
N LEU A 47 24.29 6.36 0.33
CA LEU A 47 24.76 7.62 -0.29
C LEU A 47 25.74 8.37 0.63
N SER A 48 25.51 8.39 1.93
CA SER A 48 26.43 9.00 2.90
C SER A 48 27.80 8.31 2.92
N GLN A 49 27.86 6.98 2.78
CA GLN A 49 29.13 6.27 2.66
C GLN A 49 29.92 6.64 1.40
N LEU A 50 29.24 7.10 0.35
CA LEU A 50 29.84 7.58 -0.89
C LEU A 50 30.16 9.09 -0.85
N GLY A 51 29.87 9.79 0.26
CA GLY A 51 30.02 11.25 0.38
C GLY A 51 29.00 12.04 -0.45
N LEU A 52 27.86 11.43 -0.75
CA LEU A 52 26.81 11.96 -1.64
C LEU A 52 25.58 12.44 -0.87
N ASP A 53 25.74 12.91 0.37
CA ASP A 53 24.65 13.31 1.27
C ASP A 53 23.69 14.33 0.64
N LYS A 54 24.23 15.24 -0.20
CA LYS A 54 23.44 16.28 -0.89
C LYS A 54 22.49 15.73 -1.97
N TYR A 55 22.69 14.49 -2.41
CA TYR A 55 21.88 13.85 -3.45
C TYR A 55 20.82 12.92 -2.88
N ILE A 56 20.69 12.82 -1.56
CA ILE A 56 19.66 11.98 -0.93
C ILE A 56 18.27 12.52 -1.30
N PRO A 57 17.41 11.71 -1.95
CA PRO A 57 16.12 12.16 -2.44
C PRO A 57 15.06 12.13 -1.33
N TRP A 58 15.25 12.93 -0.28
CA TRP A 58 14.38 12.93 0.90
C TRP A 58 12.89 13.04 0.60
N ALA A 59 12.53 13.93 -0.34
CA ALA A 59 11.14 14.10 -0.75
C ALA A 59 10.55 12.82 -1.35
N VAL A 60 11.33 12.09 -2.16
CA VAL A 60 10.90 10.82 -2.76
C VAL A 60 10.72 9.75 -1.68
N LEU A 61 11.65 9.65 -0.73
CA LEU A 61 11.58 8.66 0.35
C LEU A 61 10.37 8.85 1.26
N TRP A 62 10.04 10.11 1.61
CA TRP A 62 8.84 10.41 2.39
C TRP A 62 7.55 10.14 1.61
N VAL A 63 7.54 10.43 0.31
CA VAL A 63 6.38 10.11 -0.55
C VAL A 63 6.21 8.60 -0.69
N ASP A 64 7.30 7.86 -0.91
CA ASP A 64 7.31 6.39 -0.99
C ASP A 64 6.68 5.76 0.26
N LEU A 65 7.02 6.27 1.45
CA LEU A 65 6.43 5.82 2.71
C LEU A 65 4.96 6.24 2.88
N ALA A 66 4.59 7.45 2.45
CA ALA A 66 3.25 7.99 2.66
C ALA A 66 2.19 7.35 1.74
N VAL A 67 2.56 7.02 0.49
CA VAL A 67 1.66 6.48 -0.53
C VAL A 67 0.87 5.24 -0.06
N PRO A 68 1.50 4.14 0.40
CA PRO A 68 0.76 2.95 0.80
C PRO A 68 -0.17 3.22 1.99
N VAL A 69 0.25 4.04 2.96
CA VAL A 69 -0.59 4.41 4.12
C VAL A 69 -1.84 5.17 3.69
N VAL A 70 -1.68 6.20 2.85
CA VAL A 70 -2.80 7.04 2.38
C VAL A 70 -3.76 6.23 1.53
N VAL A 71 -3.24 5.43 0.59
CA VAL A 71 -4.08 4.62 -0.30
C VAL A 71 -4.85 3.56 0.50
N PHE A 72 -4.21 2.92 1.48
CA PHE A 72 -4.90 1.97 2.36
C PHE A 72 -6.03 2.62 3.16
N ALA A 73 -5.78 3.80 3.75
CA ALA A 73 -6.78 4.54 4.51
C ALA A 73 -8.00 4.91 3.64
N VAL A 74 -7.74 5.41 2.42
CA VAL A 74 -8.79 5.72 1.44
C VAL A 74 -9.56 4.45 1.05
N ALA A 75 -8.86 3.34 0.77
CA ALA A 75 -9.48 2.08 0.38
C ALA A 75 -10.41 1.53 1.48
N ILE A 76 -10.00 1.59 2.75
CA ILE A 76 -10.86 1.23 3.89
C ILE A 76 -12.07 2.16 3.99
N LEU A 77 -11.86 3.47 3.89
CA LEU A 77 -12.91 4.47 4.05
C LEU A 77 -13.98 4.33 2.98
N VAL A 78 -13.60 4.07 1.73
CA VAL A 78 -14.51 3.85 0.60
C VAL A 78 -15.16 2.47 0.69
N GLY A 79 -14.42 1.44 1.12
CA GLY A 79 -14.88 0.06 1.23
C GLY A 79 -15.89 -0.21 2.36
N ARG A 80 -15.93 0.64 3.40
CA ARG A 80 -16.71 0.39 4.64
C ARG A 80 -18.22 0.22 4.45
N ARG A 81 -18.81 0.70 3.35
CA ARG A 81 -20.26 0.61 3.06
C ARG A 81 -20.59 -0.35 1.91
N ARG A 82 -19.61 -1.06 1.36
CA ARG A 82 -19.75 -1.89 0.16
C ARG A 82 -19.76 -3.38 0.49
N GLY A 83 -20.38 -4.19 -0.37
CA GLY A 83 -20.34 -5.65 -0.27
C GLY A 83 -18.92 -6.20 -0.46
N VAL A 84 -18.69 -7.43 0.01
CA VAL A 84 -17.35 -8.06 0.10
C VAL A 84 -16.56 -8.00 -1.21
N LEU A 85 -17.21 -8.31 -2.33
CA LEU A 85 -16.56 -8.34 -3.65
C LEU A 85 -16.15 -6.94 -4.11
N ALA A 86 -17.02 -5.95 -3.91
CA ALA A 86 -16.70 -4.55 -4.20
C ALA A 86 -15.57 -4.02 -3.30
N ARG A 87 -15.53 -4.44 -2.02
CA ARG A 87 -14.46 -4.07 -1.09
C ARG A 87 -13.11 -4.70 -1.49
N ALA A 88 -13.12 -5.96 -1.94
CA ALA A 88 -11.94 -6.63 -2.47
C ALA A 88 -11.38 -5.90 -3.71
N LEU A 89 -12.26 -5.53 -4.65
CA LEU A 89 -11.86 -4.80 -5.85
C LEU A 89 -11.30 -3.41 -5.54
N ILE A 90 -11.85 -2.70 -4.56
CA ILE A 90 -11.32 -1.40 -4.11
C ILE A 90 -9.90 -1.56 -3.54
N LEU A 91 -9.68 -2.58 -2.70
CA LEU A 91 -8.36 -2.86 -2.12
C LEU A 91 -7.34 -3.27 -3.20
N LEU A 92 -7.75 -4.12 -4.14
CA LEU A 92 -6.93 -4.53 -5.28
C LEU A 92 -6.58 -3.34 -6.19
N CYS A 93 -7.54 -2.46 -6.45
CA CYS A 93 -7.31 -1.27 -7.26
C CYS A 93 -6.34 -0.30 -6.58
N GLY A 94 -6.48 -0.09 -5.27
CA GLY A 94 -5.50 0.67 -4.51
C GLY A 94 -4.10 0.05 -4.55
N LEU A 95 -4.01 -1.29 -4.47
CA LEU A 95 -2.72 -2.00 -4.55
C LEU A 95 -2.06 -1.76 -5.92
N ALA A 96 -2.85 -1.84 -7.00
CA ALA A 96 -2.35 -1.54 -8.34
C ALA A 96 -1.89 -0.08 -8.49
N VAL A 97 -2.54 0.87 -7.82
CA VAL A 97 -2.12 2.27 -7.77
C VAL A 97 -0.78 2.41 -7.02
N VAL A 98 -0.62 1.75 -5.87
CA VAL A 98 0.65 1.75 -5.12
C VAL A 98 1.77 1.21 -6.01
N ALA A 99 1.58 0.03 -6.61
CA ALA A 99 2.57 -0.60 -7.49
C ALA A 99 2.95 0.30 -8.70
N GLY A 100 1.96 0.96 -9.31
CA GLY A 100 2.22 1.90 -10.39
C GLY A 100 3.02 3.12 -9.96
N LEU A 101 2.74 3.64 -8.75
CA LEU A 101 3.45 4.80 -8.18
C LEU A 101 4.89 4.46 -7.81
N THR A 102 5.16 3.34 -7.14
CA THR A 102 6.54 2.88 -6.86
C THR A 102 7.32 2.68 -8.15
N MET A 103 6.72 2.06 -9.16
CA MET A 103 7.35 1.84 -10.46
C MET A 103 7.66 3.18 -11.18
N THR A 104 6.78 4.17 -11.07
CA THR A 104 7.00 5.53 -11.62
C THR A 104 8.10 6.27 -10.85
N LEU A 105 8.14 6.17 -9.51
CA LEU A 105 9.16 6.80 -8.66
C LEU A 105 10.56 6.22 -8.95
N LEU A 106 10.68 4.90 -9.12
CA LEU A 106 11.93 4.26 -9.54
C LEU A 106 12.40 4.76 -10.92
N GLY A 107 11.48 4.91 -11.87
CA GLY A 107 11.78 5.48 -13.18
C GLY A 107 12.27 6.93 -13.10
N LEU A 108 11.59 7.75 -12.29
CA LEU A 108 11.98 9.15 -12.06
C LEU A 108 13.36 9.25 -11.38
N ALA A 109 13.61 8.42 -10.36
CA ALA A 109 14.90 8.35 -9.68
C ALA A 109 16.03 7.99 -10.66
N THR A 110 15.78 7.07 -11.59
CA THR A 110 16.73 6.70 -12.65
C THR A 110 17.00 7.85 -13.61
N LEU A 111 15.97 8.56 -14.07
CA LEU A 111 16.12 9.72 -14.97
C LEU A 111 16.79 10.93 -14.30
N SER A 112 16.57 11.10 -13.00
CA SER A 112 17.16 12.19 -12.21
C SER A 112 18.62 11.95 -11.84
N ASN A 113 19.12 10.72 -12.00
CA ASN A 113 20.46 10.34 -11.58
C ASN A 113 21.52 10.90 -12.55
N PRO A 114 22.41 11.82 -12.10
CA PRO A 114 23.39 12.46 -12.98
C PRO A 114 24.53 11.52 -13.41
N PHE A 115 24.72 10.38 -12.75
CA PHE A 115 25.78 9.40 -13.04
C PHE A 115 25.49 8.49 -14.25
N LEU A 116 24.26 8.50 -14.77
CA LEU A 116 23.86 7.80 -16.00
C LEU A 116 23.81 8.74 -17.22
N ARG A 117 24.28 9.98 -17.06
CA ARG A 117 24.52 10.94 -18.15
C ARG A 117 26.01 11.12 -18.38
#